data_AF-A0A7J8VNT6-F1
#
_entry.id   AF-A0A7J8VNT6-F1
#
_cell.length_a   1.000
_cell.length_b   1.000
_cell.length_c   1.000
_cell.angle_alpha   90.00
_cell.angle_beta   90.00
_cell.angle_gamma   90.00
#
_symmetry.space_group_name_H-M   'P 1'
#
loop_
_entity.id
_entity.type
_entity.pdbx_description
1 polymer ?
#
loop_
_entity_poly.entity_id
_entity_poly.type
_entity_poly.pdbx_seq_one_letter_code
_entity_poly.pdbx_strand_id
1 'polypeptide(L)'
;NCKNEDVEEVRTKAYSSGTSKRKRRNTQESVVDDQIHFVGEQLGKIAYALKQFTEDKTQHLYGEVMSMEAEIFDDYFLCSVFDYLAVRESEAKAFLAKSTKHRKFW
;
A
#
# COMPACT_ATOMS: atom_id res chain seq x y z
N ASN A 1 -78.84 50.57 -25.49
CA ASN A 1 -78.33 49.97 -24.25
C ASN A 1 -76.87 49.61 -24.51
N CYS A 2 -75.95 50.38 -23.90
CA CYS A 2 -74.50 50.15 -23.65
C CYS A 2 -73.66 49.56 -24.81
N LYS A 3 -72.72 50.22 -25.50
CA LYS A 3 -71.54 51.03 -25.10
C LYS A 3 -70.72 50.47 -23.93
N ASN A 4 -69.40 50.37 -24.17
CA ASN A 4 -68.25 50.14 -23.26
C ASN A 4 -67.77 48.68 -23.23
N GLU A 5 -66.47 48.35 -23.20
CA GLU A 5 -65.23 49.12 -23.04
C GLU A 5 -64.05 48.23 -23.49
N ASP A 6 -62.98 48.86 -24.00
CA ASP A 6 -61.72 48.23 -24.38
C ASP A 6 -61.11 47.45 -23.20
N VAL A 7 -60.90 46.13 -23.39
CA VAL A 7 -60.13 45.32 -22.44
C VAL A 7 -58.65 45.51 -22.74
N GLU A 8 -58.00 46.29 -21.87
CA GLU A 8 -56.54 46.47 -21.83
C GLU A 8 -55.79 45.13 -21.84
N GLU A 9 -54.75 45.11 -22.66
CA GLU A 9 -53.73 44.06 -22.77
C GLU A 9 -52.95 43.94 -21.45
N VAL A 10 -53.42 43.13 -20.50
CA VAL A 10 -52.60 42.73 -19.35
C VAL A 10 -51.67 41.58 -19.77
N ARG A 11 -50.49 41.93 -20.27
CA ARG A 11 -49.37 40.99 -20.44
C ARG A 11 -48.94 40.47 -19.06
N THR A 12 -49.50 39.34 -18.66
CA THR A 12 -48.97 38.53 -17.57
C THR A 12 -47.58 38.02 -17.96
N LYS A 13 -46.52 38.62 -17.41
CA LYS A 13 -45.19 38.02 -17.46
C LYS A 13 -45.19 36.77 -16.59
N ALA A 14 -45.32 35.61 -17.23
CA ALA A 14 -45.05 34.33 -16.60
C ALA A 14 -43.58 34.32 -16.16
N TYR A 15 -43.34 34.43 -14.85
CA TYR A 15 -42.02 34.13 -14.30
C TYR A 15 -41.80 32.62 -14.45
N SER A 16 -41.03 32.24 -15.45
CA SER A 16 -40.46 30.91 -15.58
C SER A 16 -39.49 30.70 -14.41
N SER A 17 -39.96 30.05 -13.34
CA SER A 17 -39.05 29.48 -12.35
C SER A 17 -38.33 28.30 -13.00
N GLY A 18 -37.20 28.61 -13.62
CA GLY A 18 -36.27 27.59 -14.09
C GLY A 18 -35.86 26.78 -12.88
N THR A 19 -36.45 25.61 -12.71
CA THR A 19 -35.96 24.62 -11.75
C THR A 19 -34.59 24.21 -12.26
N SER A 20 -33.56 24.85 -11.72
CA SER A 20 -32.18 24.44 -11.90
C SER A 20 -32.13 22.98 -11.47
N LYS A 21 -32.05 22.08 -12.45
CA LYS A 21 -31.74 20.68 -12.19
C LYS A 21 -30.33 20.66 -11.64
N ARG A 22 -30.24 20.81 -10.32
CA ARG A 22 -29.01 20.66 -9.56
C ARG A 22 -28.56 19.23 -9.83
N LYS A 23 -27.58 19.08 -10.73
CA LYS A 23 -26.93 17.80 -11.03
C LYS A 23 -26.35 17.33 -9.71
N ARG A 24 -27.05 16.43 -9.01
CA ARG A 24 -26.51 15.78 -7.82
C ARG A 24 -25.27 15.04 -8.28
N ARG A 25 -24.10 15.54 -7.89
CA ARG A 25 -22.82 14.84 -8.07
C ARG A 25 -22.99 13.49 -7.38
N ASN A 26 -22.69 12.42 -8.10
CA ASN A 26 -23.00 11.05 -7.72
C ASN A 26 -22.17 10.63 -6.49
N THR A 27 -22.64 10.95 -5.28
CA THR A 27 -21.97 10.64 -4.00
C THR A 27 -21.74 9.13 -3.83
N GLN A 28 -22.53 8.30 -4.49
CA GLN A 28 -22.40 6.84 -4.46
C GLN A 28 -21.17 6.35 -5.24
N GLU A 29 -20.82 7.03 -6.34
CA GLU A 29 -19.67 6.70 -7.18
C GLU A 29 -18.35 7.02 -6.48
N SER A 30 -18.30 8.12 -5.72
CA SER A 30 -17.12 8.46 -4.92
C SER A 30 -16.88 7.47 -3.76
N VAL A 31 -17.94 6.97 -3.13
CA VAL A 31 -17.79 5.96 -2.05
C VAL A 31 -17.22 4.64 -2.59
N VAL A 32 -17.61 4.24 -3.80
CA VAL A 32 -17.06 3.06 -4.47
C VAL A 32 -15.60 3.28 -4.85
N ASP A 33 -15.26 4.46 -5.39
CA ASP A 33 -13.89 4.83 -5.75
C ASP A 33 -12.96 4.82 -4.53
N ASP A 34 -13.40 5.40 -3.41
CA ASP A 34 -12.65 5.40 -2.14
C ASP A 34 -12.42 3.98 -1.61
N GLN A 35 -13.43 3.10 -1.73
CA GLN A 35 -13.32 1.70 -1.32
C GLN A 35 -12.35 0.92 -2.22
N ILE A 36 -12.39 1.14 -3.53
CA ILE A 36 -11.46 0.52 -4.49
C ILE A 36 -10.03 0.99 -4.19
N HIS A 37 -9.82 2.29 -3.96
CA HIS A 37 -8.52 2.83 -3.59
C HIS A 37 -7.98 2.19 -2.30
N PHE A 38 -8.82 2.11 -1.26
CA PHE A 38 -8.44 1.48 0.01
C PHE A 38 -8.04 0.01 -0.17
N VAL A 39 -8.85 -0.77 -0.88
CA VAL A 39 -8.54 -2.19 -1.15
C VAL A 39 -7.25 -2.32 -1.96
N GLY A 40 -7.05 -1.46 -2.96
CA GLY A 40 -5.81 -1.41 -3.74
C GLY A 40 -4.57 -1.15 -2.88
N GLU A 41 -4.65 -0.22 -1.92
CA GLU A 41 -3.55 0.06 -1.00
C GLU A 41 -3.23 -1.15 -0.09
N GLN A 42 -4.25 -1.82 0.45
CA GLN A 42 -4.04 -3.01 1.29
C GLN A 42 -3.43 -4.16 0.49
N LEU A 43 -3.89 -4.39 -0.75
CA LEU A 43 -3.30 -5.38 -1.65
C LEU A 43 -1.84 -5.06 -1.95
N GLY A 44 -1.50 -3.79 -2.14
CA GLY A 44 -0.10 -3.35 -2.30
C GLY A 44 0.77 -3.71 -1.10
N LYS A 45 0.29 -3.49 0.12
CA LYS A 45 1.00 -3.87 1.36
C LYS A 45 1.20 -5.38 1.48
N ILE A 46 0.18 -6.18 1.14
CA ILE A 46 0.27 -7.65 1.14
C ILE A 46 1.29 -8.11 0.11
N ALA A 47 1.22 -7.60 -1.13
CA ALA A 47 2.17 -7.94 -2.19
C ALA A 47 3.61 -7.60 -1.80
N TYR A 48 3.84 -6.44 -1.17
CA TYR A 48 5.14 -6.06 -0.64
C TYR A 48 5.62 -7.01 0.46
N ALA A 49 4.76 -7.35 1.42
CA ALA A 49 5.12 -8.29 2.49
C ALA A 49 5.45 -9.69 1.94
N LEU A 50 4.70 -10.17 0.95
CA LEU A 50 4.97 -11.44 0.28
C LEU A 50 6.31 -11.41 -0.47
N LYS A 51 6.60 -10.31 -1.19
CA LYS A 51 7.89 -10.12 -1.86
C LYS A 51 9.05 -10.23 -0.88
N GLN A 52 8.96 -9.57 0.29
CA GLN A 52 9.97 -9.64 1.34
C GLN A 52 10.05 -11.02 2.00
N PHE A 53 8.95 -11.78 2.04
CA PHE A 53 8.91 -13.13 2.58
C PHE A 53 9.60 -14.14 1.66
N THR A 54 9.47 -13.96 0.34
CA THR A 54 10.11 -14.81 -0.68
C THR A 54 11.51 -14.33 -1.07
N GLU A 55 11.98 -13.24 -0.48
CA GLU A 55 13.30 -12.68 -0.79
C GLU A 55 14.38 -13.67 -0.36
N ASP A 56 15.20 -14.09 -1.34
CA ASP A 56 16.36 -14.92 -1.07
C ASP A 56 17.42 -14.09 -0.31
N LYS A 57 17.66 -14.48 0.94
CA LYS A 57 18.64 -13.82 1.81
C LYS A 57 19.97 -14.56 1.86
N THR A 58 20.20 -15.52 0.98
CA THR A 58 21.42 -16.34 0.97
C THR A 58 22.69 -15.49 0.86
N GLN A 59 22.70 -14.47 -0.01
CA GLN A 59 23.85 -13.56 -0.14
C GLN A 59 24.08 -12.74 1.15
N HIS A 60 23.00 -12.27 1.77
CA HIS A 60 23.08 -11.53 3.04
C HIS A 60 23.58 -12.42 4.18
N LEU A 61 23.12 -13.69 4.22
CA LEU A 61 23.59 -14.70 5.16
C LEU A 61 25.09 -14.96 5.00
N TYR A 62 25.56 -15.15 3.77
CA TYR A 62 26.98 -15.34 3.48
C TYR A 62 27.82 -14.18 4.02
N GLY A 63 27.43 -12.95 3.70
CA GLY A 63 28.15 -11.77 4.17
C GLY A 63 28.22 -11.69 5.69
N GLU A 64 27.12 -11.98 6.39
CA GLU A 64 27.09 -11.93 7.85
C GLU A 64 27.91 -13.06 8.50
N VAL A 65 27.88 -14.28 7.96
CA VAL A 65 28.71 -15.39 8.45
C VAL A 65 30.19 -15.09 8.25
N MET A 66 30.58 -14.60 7.07
CA MET A 66 31.96 -14.23 6.77
C MET A 66 32.44 -12.99 7.54
N SER A 67 31.50 -12.21 8.11
CA SER A 67 31.82 -11.06 8.97
C SER A 67 32.01 -11.43 10.44
N MET A 68 31.69 -12.66 10.85
CA MET A 68 32.04 -13.17 12.18
C MET A 68 33.56 -13.18 12.30
N GLU A 69 34.10 -12.72 13.44
CA GLU A 69 35.53 -12.44 13.65
C GLU A 69 36.47 -13.32 12.81
N ALA A 70 36.81 -12.81 11.62
CA ALA A 70 37.65 -13.52 10.66
C ALA A 70 39.09 -13.71 11.17
N GLU A 71 39.43 -13.07 12.30
CA GLU A 71 40.70 -13.25 13.01
C GLU A 71 40.68 -14.49 13.94
N ILE A 72 39.49 -14.98 14.35
CA ILE A 72 39.36 -16.13 15.26
C ILE A 72 38.98 -17.40 14.50
N PHE A 73 38.13 -17.28 13.48
CA PHE A 73 37.61 -18.41 12.72
C PHE A 73 38.24 -18.48 11.35
N ASP A 74 38.72 -19.66 10.97
CA ASP A 74 39.23 -19.91 9.63
C ASP A 74 38.09 -19.99 8.59
N ASP A 75 38.43 -19.72 7.33
CA ASP A 75 37.48 -19.73 6.21
C ASP A 75 36.75 -21.08 6.06
N TYR A 76 37.39 -22.19 6.42
CA TYR A 76 36.78 -23.52 6.29
C TYR A 76 35.67 -23.72 7.32
N PHE A 77 35.90 -23.28 8.56
CA PHE A 77 34.87 -23.25 9.60
C PHE A 77 33.72 -22.33 9.20
N LEU A 78 34.00 -21.11 8.75
CA LEU A 78 32.96 -20.15 8.32
C LEU A 78 32.14 -20.69 7.14
N CYS A 79 32.78 -21.34 6.16
CA CYS A 79 32.08 -22.04 5.08
C CYS A 79 31.16 -23.14 5.62
N SER A 80 31.63 -23.95 6.58
CA SER A 80 30.82 -25.02 7.16
C SER A 80 29.60 -24.50 7.93
N VAL A 81 29.72 -23.36 8.62
CA VAL A 81 28.60 -22.68 9.28
C VAL A 81 27.61 -22.17 8.25
N PHE A 82 28.09 -21.55 7.17
CA PHE A 82 27.24 -21.11 6.09
C PHE A 82 26.47 -22.28 5.45
N ASP A 83 27.14 -23.37 5.08
CA ASP A 83 26.51 -24.57 4.51
C ASP A 83 25.46 -25.16 5.46
N TYR A 84 25.77 -25.20 6.75
CA TYR A 84 24.87 -25.67 7.80
C TYR A 84 23.58 -24.82 7.88
N LEU A 85 23.71 -23.50 7.76
CA LEU A 85 22.60 -22.54 7.85
C LEU A 85 21.82 -22.40 6.53
N ALA A 86 22.48 -22.53 5.37
CA ALA A 86 21.86 -22.40 4.06
C ALA A 86 20.77 -23.46 3.82
N VAL A 87 20.93 -24.65 4.42
CA VAL A 87 19.92 -25.72 4.38
C VAL A 87 18.87 -25.60 5.50
N ARG A 88 19.06 -24.72 6.48
CA ARG A 88 18.20 -24.56 7.67
C ARG A 88 17.74 -23.13 7.83
N GLU A 89 16.69 -22.81 7.07
CA GLU A 89 16.11 -21.47 7.00
C GLU A 89 15.75 -20.87 8.37
N SER A 90 15.18 -21.65 9.29
CA SER A 90 14.81 -21.15 10.63
C SER A 90 16.03 -20.74 11.47
N GLU A 91 17.13 -21.47 11.34
CA GLU A 91 18.37 -21.17 12.06
C GLU A 91 19.10 -20.00 11.42
N ALA A 92 19.14 -19.93 10.09
CA ALA A 92 19.64 -18.78 9.36
C ALA A 92 18.90 -17.49 9.75
N LYS A 93 17.56 -17.55 9.84
CA LYS A 93 16.73 -16.43 10.32
C LYS A 93 17.08 -16.02 11.76
N ALA A 94 17.24 -16.99 12.66
CA ALA A 94 17.61 -16.72 14.05
C ALA A 94 19.02 -16.14 14.16
N PHE A 95 19.96 -16.62 13.35
CA PHE A 95 21.32 -16.11 13.25
C PHE A 95 21.33 -14.64 12.82
N LEU A 96 20.69 -14.31 11.69
CA LEU A 96 20.58 -12.93 11.18
C LEU A 96 19.90 -11.98 12.17
N ALA A 97 18.88 -12.46 12.89
CA ALA A 97 18.23 -11.67 13.93
C ALA A 97 19.17 -11.32 15.10
N LYS A 98 20.17 -12.17 15.38
CA LYS A 98 21.16 -11.95 16.44
C LYS A 98 22.37 -11.14 15.95
N SER A 99 22.82 -11.37 14.71
CA SER A 99 24.03 -10.74 14.15
C SER A 99 23.94 -9.21 14.11
N THR A 100 22.75 -8.67 13.82
CA THR A 100 22.45 -7.23 13.85
C THR A 100 22.66 -6.55 15.22
N LYS A 101 22.64 -7.31 16.32
CA LYS A 101 22.71 -6.79 17.69
C LYS A 101 23.98 -7.18 18.44
N HIS A 102 24.66 -8.25 18.03
CA HIS A 102 25.71 -8.88 18.84
C HIS A 102 26.99 -9.20 18.05
N ARG A 103 27.30 -8.45 16.99
CA ARG A 103 28.50 -8.65 16.16
C ARG A 103 29.84 -8.70 16.92
N LYS A 104 29.88 -8.23 18.17
CA LYS A 104 31.06 -8.21 19.06
C LYS A 104 31.14 -9.37 20.07
N PHE A 105 30.12 -10.24 20.11
CA PHE A 105 30.01 -11.33 21.10
C PHE A 105 30.00 -12.72 20.46
N TRP A 106 30.17 -12.80 19.14
CA TRP A 106 30.32 -14.02 18.37
C TRP A 106 31.79 -14.26 18.10
#